data_AF-A0A2T3YQA6-F1
#
_entry.id   AF-A0A2T3YQA6-F1
#
_cell.length_a   1.000
_cell.length_b   1.000
_cell.length_c   1.000
_cell.angle_alpha   90.00
_cell.angle_beta   90.00
_cell.angle_gamma   90.00
#
_symmetry.space_group_name_H-M   'P 1'
#
loop_
_entity.id
_entity.type
_entity.pdbx_description
1 polymer ?
#
loop_
_entity_poly.entity_id
_entity_poly.type
_entity_poly.pdbx_seq_one_letter_code
_entity_poly.pdbx_strand_id
1 'polypeptide(L)'
;MTDRVSKSVPRKTRERNLLASFILSHGSDSDMPCTYCFRKKIPCRMVEDSSRCYECVKRGRSCDGVLVASSLMRVLDQQKKLEAEEEAAGEALESLQSQLSELQVKLSEAVSRLARIRRTKSKMKERGSELVRRGMQELDEEDGVVNDLQHMGVPNDVDWSSLGVGLEFADLGPLISQNGETSVSAPES
;
A
#
# COMPACT_ATOMS: atom_id res chain seq x y z
N MET A 1 65.43 -34.70 48.09
CA MET A 1 64.82 -33.36 47.99
C MET A 1 64.97 -32.93 46.54
N THR A 2 63.91 -32.93 45.75
CA THR A 2 63.99 -32.56 44.33
C THR A 2 63.77 -31.06 44.20
N ASP A 3 64.85 -30.34 43.90
CA ASP A 3 64.80 -28.92 43.57
C ASP A 3 63.96 -28.70 42.32
N ARG A 4 62.77 -28.14 42.50
CA ARG A 4 61.90 -27.75 41.40
C ARG A 4 62.50 -26.52 40.75
N VAL A 5 63.24 -26.72 39.66
CA VAL A 5 63.76 -25.64 38.81
C VAL A 5 62.59 -24.81 38.30
N SER A 6 62.42 -23.61 38.86
CA SER A 6 61.42 -22.65 38.41
C SER A 6 61.96 -21.93 37.18
N LYS A 7 61.18 -21.94 36.09
CA LYS A 7 61.53 -21.20 34.87
C LYS A 7 61.51 -19.70 35.18
N SER A 8 62.48 -18.95 34.64
CA SER A 8 62.52 -17.50 34.81
C SER A 8 61.24 -16.86 34.25
N VAL A 9 60.66 -15.93 35.01
CA VAL A 9 59.45 -15.21 34.58
C VAL A 9 59.84 -14.27 33.44
N PRO A 10 59.14 -14.28 32.29
CA PRO A 10 59.43 -13.37 31.19
C PRO A 10 59.41 -11.90 31.64
N ARG A 11 60.34 -11.09 31.12
CA ARG A 11 60.50 -9.67 31.49
C ARG A 11 59.16 -8.89 31.47
N LYS A 12 58.35 -9.05 30.43
CA LYS A 12 57.04 -8.39 30.28
C LYS A 12 56.05 -8.77 31.39
N THR A 13 56.10 -9.99 31.89
CA THR A 13 55.26 -10.44 33.01
C THR A 13 55.74 -9.84 34.32
N ARG A 14 57.07 -9.72 34.50
CA ARG A 14 57.66 -9.04 35.66
C ARG A 14 57.28 -7.55 35.70
N GLU A 15 57.43 -6.83 34.58
CA GLU A 15 57.05 -5.41 34.46
C GLU A 15 55.56 -5.19 34.78
N ARG A 16 54.67 -6.04 34.25
CA ARG A 16 53.22 -5.99 34.55
C ARG A 16 52.93 -6.20 36.03
N ASN A 17 53.60 -7.16 36.67
CA ASN A 17 53.40 -7.44 38.09
C ASN A 17 53.89 -6.28 38.97
N LEU A 18 55.02 -5.66 38.61
CA LEU A 18 55.53 -4.48 39.29
C LEU A 18 54.54 -3.30 39.18
N LEU A 19 54.01 -3.05 37.97
CA LEU A 19 52.99 -2.02 37.77
C LEU A 19 51.72 -2.32 38.56
N ALA A 20 51.26 -3.58 38.57
CA ALA A 20 50.10 -3.98 39.36
C ALA A 20 50.34 -3.76 40.87
N SER A 21 51.51 -4.13 41.40
CA SER A 21 51.84 -3.88 42.81
C SER A 21 51.90 -2.39 43.16
N PHE A 22 52.40 -1.57 42.24
CA PHE A 22 52.42 -0.12 42.42
C PHE A 22 51.01 0.47 42.49
N ILE A 23 50.12 0.09 41.55
CA ILE A 23 48.72 0.53 41.55
C ILE A 23 47.97 0.03 42.79
N LEU A 24 48.25 -1.17 43.29
CA LEU A 24 47.58 -1.68 44.49
C LEU A 24 47.91 -0.87 45.74
N SER A 25 49.16 -0.39 45.84
CA SER A 25 49.66 0.36 47.00
C SER A 25 49.37 1.85 46.94
N HIS A 26 49.39 2.45 45.75
CA HIS A 26 49.28 3.91 45.56
C HIS A 26 47.99 4.33 44.83
N GLY A 27 47.22 3.39 44.30
CA GLY A 27 46.00 3.69 43.56
C GLY A 27 44.79 3.95 44.46
N SER A 28 43.93 4.85 44.02
CA SER A 28 42.62 5.14 44.61
C SER A 28 41.52 4.34 43.91
N ASP A 29 40.39 4.15 44.60
CA ASP A 29 39.20 3.53 44.01
C ASP A 29 38.55 4.54 43.05
N SER A 30 38.33 4.13 41.80
CA SER A 30 37.66 4.94 40.79
C SER A 30 36.15 4.98 41.05
N ASP A 31 35.58 6.19 41.12
CA ASP A 31 34.13 6.41 41.23
C ASP A 31 33.36 5.76 40.07
N MET A 32 33.98 5.76 38.88
CA MET A 32 33.46 5.08 37.70
C MET A 32 34.29 3.80 37.44
N PRO A 33 33.83 2.63 37.91
CA PRO A 33 34.57 1.40 37.72
C PRO A 33 34.51 0.94 36.26
N CYS A 34 35.58 0.28 35.80
CA CYS A 34 35.60 -0.38 34.49
C CYS A 34 34.57 -1.53 34.44
N THR A 35 34.14 -1.93 33.23
CA THR A 35 33.08 -2.94 33.06
C THR A 35 33.40 -4.24 33.79
N TYR A 36 34.67 -4.65 33.79
CA TYR A 36 35.07 -5.88 34.47
C TYR A 36 34.93 -5.75 36.00
N CYS A 37 35.49 -4.69 36.59
CA CYS A 37 35.43 -4.46 38.03
C CYS A 37 33.98 -4.30 38.50
N PHE A 38 33.16 -3.60 37.73
CA PHE A 38 31.72 -3.44 37.99
C PHE A 38 30.99 -4.79 38.00
N ARG A 39 31.15 -5.61 36.95
CA ARG A 39 30.50 -6.93 36.87
C ARG A 39 30.95 -7.90 37.95
N LYS A 40 32.21 -7.80 38.39
CA LYS A 40 32.77 -8.64 39.45
C LYS A 40 32.58 -8.07 40.85
N LYS A 41 31.99 -6.87 40.99
CA LYS A 41 31.77 -6.17 42.27
C LYS A 41 33.06 -6.04 43.09
N ILE A 42 34.16 -5.73 42.41
CA ILE A 42 35.47 -5.50 43.04
C ILE A 42 35.88 -4.03 42.87
N PRO A 43 36.65 -3.45 43.80
CA PRO A 43 37.10 -2.07 43.69
C PRO A 43 37.99 -1.88 42.47
N CYS A 44 37.70 -0.83 41.70
CA CYS A 44 38.47 -0.49 40.50
C CYS A 44 39.60 0.47 40.88
N ARG A 45 40.75 -0.06 41.29
CA ARG A 45 41.90 0.77 41.70
C ARG A 45 42.71 1.27 40.53
N MET A 46 42.92 2.57 40.44
CA MET A 46 43.72 3.23 39.40
C MET A 46 44.63 4.30 40.00
N VAL A 47 45.68 4.66 39.27
CA VAL A 47 46.54 5.82 39.56
C VAL A 47 46.30 6.84 38.45
N GLU A 48 46.46 8.13 38.72
CA GLU A 48 46.10 9.24 37.81
C GLU A 48 46.64 9.07 36.38
N ASP A 49 47.91 8.70 36.22
CA ASP A 49 48.55 8.54 34.90
C ASP A 49 48.34 7.16 34.26
N SER A 50 47.70 6.23 34.96
CA SER A 50 47.47 4.89 34.43
C SER A 50 46.17 4.84 33.64
N SER A 51 46.29 4.51 32.35
CA SER A 51 45.13 4.17 31.51
C SER A 51 44.40 2.88 31.94
N ARG A 52 44.92 2.15 32.93
CA ARG A 52 44.43 0.82 33.33
C ARG A 52 44.37 0.63 34.83
N CYS A 53 43.29 0.01 35.30
CA CYS A 53 43.16 -0.39 36.70
C CYS A 53 44.03 -1.59 37.05
N TYR A 54 44.28 -1.77 38.35
CA TYR A 54 45.05 -2.89 38.92
C TYR A 54 44.71 -4.23 38.28
N GLU A 55 43.41 -4.55 38.24
CA GLU A 55 42.95 -5.86 37.79
C GLU A 55 43.07 -6.02 36.27
N CYS A 56 42.83 -4.95 35.50
CA CYS A 56 43.07 -4.96 34.06
C CYS A 56 44.56 -5.06 33.73
N VAL A 57 45.44 -4.40 34.49
CA VAL A 57 46.91 -4.54 34.36
C VAL A 57 47.32 -5.97 34.62
N LYS A 58 46.93 -6.54 35.77
CA LYS A 58 47.23 -7.92 36.17
C LYS A 58 46.80 -8.94 35.11
N ARG A 59 45.62 -8.76 34.52
CA ARG A 59 45.08 -9.64 33.47
C ARG A 59 45.64 -9.39 32.07
N GLY A 60 46.40 -8.32 31.86
CA GLY A 60 46.94 -8.00 30.53
C GLY A 60 45.89 -7.51 29.52
N ARG A 61 44.73 -7.00 29.99
CA ARG A 61 43.64 -6.49 29.14
C ARG A 61 43.51 -4.96 29.21
N SER A 62 42.97 -4.34 28.16
CA SER A 62 42.59 -2.92 28.18
C SER A 62 41.57 -2.64 29.30
N CYS A 63 41.57 -1.40 29.79
CA CYS A 63 40.61 -0.92 30.78
C CYS A 63 39.71 0.10 30.08
N ASP A 64 38.41 -0.11 30.16
CA ASP A 64 37.40 0.79 29.61
C ASP A 64 36.93 1.86 30.61
N GLY A 65 37.33 1.75 31.88
CA GLY A 65 36.97 2.71 32.94
C GLY A 65 37.43 4.15 32.66
N VAL A 66 38.53 4.34 31.93
CA VAL A 66 39.04 5.67 31.56
C VAL A 66 38.27 6.27 30.38
N LEU A 67 37.60 5.45 29.58
CA LEU A 67 36.89 5.86 28.35
C LEU A 67 35.39 6.04 28.57
N VAL A 68 34.89 5.95 29.80
CA VAL A 68 33.45 6.00 30.07
C VAL A 68 32.85 7.34 29.66
N ALA A 69 33.48 8.46 29.99
CA ALA A 69 32.97 9.79 29.63
C ALA A 69 32.88 10.00 28.11
N SER A 70 33.93 9.62 27.36
CA SER A 70 33.94 9.75 25.90
C SER A 70 32.97 8.79 25.22
N SER A 71 32.77 7.59 25.79
CA SER A 71 31.76 6.64 25.32
C SER A 71 30.36 7.15 25.59
N LEU A 72 30.11 7.74 26.77
CA LEU A 72 28.82 8.32 27.15
C LEU A 72 28.45 9.51 26.25
N MET A 73 29.39 10.41 25.96
CA MET A 73 29.16 11.52 25.02
C MET A 73 28.70 11.01 23.65
N ARG A 74 29.37 9.98 23.11
CA ARG A 74 28.97 9.36 21.83
C ARG A 74 27.57 8.77 21.88
N VAL A 75 27.23 8.10 22.98
CA VAL A 75 25.88 7.53 23.16
C VAL A 75 24.82 8.63 23.22
N LEU A 76 25.08 9.72 23.95
CA LEU A 76 24.16 10.86 24.03
C LEU A 76 23.98 11.56 22.68
N ASP A 77 25.06 11.74 21.91
CA ASP A 77 24.97 12.32 20.57
C ASP A 77 24.19 11.43 19.61
N GLN A 78 24.41 10.11 19.69
CA GLN A 78 23.63 9.13 18.92
C GLN A 78 22.16 9.13 19.33
N GLN A 79 21.86 9.24 20.62
CA GLN A 79 20.50 9.30 21.12
C GLN A 79 19.77 10.54 20.57
N LYS A 80 20.39 11.72 20.66
CA LYS A 80 19.82 12.95 20.10
C LYS A 80 19.56 12.85 18.60
N LYS A 81 20.48 12.22 17.87
CA LYS A 81 20.32 12.00 16.43
C LYS A 81 19.12 11.10 16.14
N LEU A 82 18.97 10.02 16.89
CA LEU A 82 17.85 9.10 16.74
C LEU A 82 16.51 9.76 17.10
N GLU A 83 16.47 10.58 18.15
CA GLU A 83 15.29 11.36 18.53
C GLU A 83 14.84 12.30 17.40
N ALA A 84 15.79 12.99 16.75
CA ALA A 84 15.48 13.85 15.60
C ALA A 84 15.03 13.06 14.35
N GLU A 85 15.62 11.89 14.10
CA GLU A 85 15.19 11.00 13.02
C GLU A 85 13.78 10.42 13.26
N GLU A 86 13.46 10.10 14.52
CA GLU A 86 12.13 9.64 14.94
C GLU A 86 11.08 10.73 14.72
N GLU A 87 11.35 11.96 15.17
CA GLU A 87 10.44 13.10 14.99
C GLU A 87 10.16 13.37 13.50
N ALA A 88 11.20 13.43 12.66
CA ALA A 88 11.06 13.63 11.22
C ALA A 88 10.28 12.49 10.54
N ALA A 89 10.49 11.24 10.97
CA ALA A 89 9.72 10.10 10.48
C ALA A 89 8.25 10.16 10.92
N GLY A 90 7.98 10.66 12.13
CA GLY A 90 6.64 10.90 12.66
C GLY A 90 5.87 11.93 11.82
N GLU A 91 6.46 13.10 11.57
CA GLU A 91 5.85 14.14 10.73
C GLU A 91 5.56 13.64 9.30
N ALA A 92 6.50 12.87 8.71
CA ALA A 92 6.30 12.27 7.41
C ALA A 92 5.11 11.30 7.40
N LEU A 93 4.98 10.47 8.44
CA LEU A 93 3.87 9.54 8.59
C LEU A 93 2.52 10.27 8.72
N GLU A 94 2.45 11.33 9.51
CA GLU A 94 1.24 12.15 9.65
C GLU A 94 0.83 12.79 8.31
N SER A 95 1.80 13.27 7.52
CA SER A 95 1.54 13.82 6.20
C SER A 95 0.97 12.77 5.23
N LEU A 96 1.51 11.55 5.25
CA LEU A 96 1.04 10.44 4.42
C LEU A 96 -0.34 9.95 4.84
N GLN A 97 -0.61 9.90 6.15
CA GLN A 97 -1.94 9.57 6.67
C GLN A 97 -2.98 10.59 6.23
N SER A 98 -2.63 11.88 6.25
CA SER A 98 -3.49 12.95 5.76
C SER A 98 -3.81 12.76 4.28
N GLN A 99 -2.80 12.48 3.44
CA GLN A 99 -3.00 12.21 2.01
C GLN A 99 -3.87 10.96 1.77
N LEU A 100 -3.66 9.89 2.54
CA LEU A 100 -4.44 8.67 2.42
C LEU A 100 -5.92 8.93 2.70
N SER A 101 -6.23 9.72 3.74
CA SER A 101 -7.61 10.06 4.07
C SER A 101 -8.30 10.88 2.95
N GLU A 102 -7.59 11.83 2.34
CA GLU A 102 -8.11 12.60 1.19
C GLU A 102 -8.38 11.69 -0.02
N LEU A 103 -7.46 10.77 -0.32
CA LEU A 103 -7.63 9.79 -1.40
C LEU A 103 -8.81 8.84 -1.13
N GLN A 104 -9.03 8.45 0.12
CA GLN A 104 -10.16 7.62 0.52
C GLN A 104 -11.50 8.33 0.27
N VAL A 105 -11.58 9.63 0.55
CA VAL A 105 -12.77 10.44 0.24
C VAL A 105 -13.02 10.45 -1.27
N LYS A 106 -12.00 10.79 -2.08
CA LYS A 106 -12.09 10.79 -3.55
C LYS A 106 -12.51 9.44 -4.12
N LEU A 107 -11.98 8.35 -3.56
CA LEU A 107 -12.36 6.99 -3.95
C LEU A 107 -13.85 6.74 -3.65
N SER A 108 -14.33 7.10 -2.47
CA SER A 108 -15.73 6.91 -2.08
C SER A 108 -16.70 7.68 -2.98
N GLU A 109 -16.33 8.89 -3.42
CA GLU A 109 -17.11 9.70 -4.35
C GLU A 109 -17.16 9.06 -5.74
N ALA A 110 -16.01 8.61 -6.26
CA ALA A 110 -15.93 7.95 -7.56
C ALA A 110 -16.75 6.65 -7.58
N VAL A 111 -16.68 5.85 -6.51
CA VAL A 111 -17.48 4.63 -6.35
C VAL A 111 -18.97 4.95 -6.32
N SER A 112 -19.38 5.97 -5.55
CA SER A 112 -20.78 6.40 -5.46
C SER A 112 -21.32 6.89 -6.81
N ARG A 113 -20.52 7.68 -7.54
CA ARG A 113 -20.84 8.15 -8.88
C ARG A 113 -20.99 6.99 -9.87
N LEU A 114 -20.06 6.04 -9.86
CA LEU A 114 -20.12 4.85 -10.71
C LEU A 114 -21.37 4.01 -10.43
N ALA A 115 -21.71 3.81 -9.15
CA ALA A 115 -22.92 3.09 -8.75
C ALA A 115 -24.18 3.77 -9.30
N ARG A 116 -24.26 5.11 -9.23
CA ARG A 116 -25.37 5.88 -9.79
C ARG A 116 -25.46 5.72 -11.32
N ILE A 117 -24.34 5.83 -12.03
CA ILE A 117 -24.29 5.64 -13.49
C ILE A 117 -24.79 4.25 -13.87
N ARG A 118 -24.34 3.20 -13.17
CA ARG A 118 -24.79 1.82 -13.41
C ARG A 118 -26.30 1.66 -13.23
N ARG A 119 -26.87 2.24 -12.16
CA ARG A 119 -28.33 2.22 -11.92
C ARG A 119 -29.08 2.93 -13.03
N THR A 120 -28.65 4.12 -13.43
CA THR A 120 -29.29 4.87 -14.52
C THR A 120 -29.21 4.12 -15.85
N LYS A 121 -28.05 3.53 -16.16
CA LYS A 121 -27.86 2.70 -17.37
C LYS A 121 -28.84 1.52 -17.39
N SER A 122 -29.01 0.82 -16.26
CA SER A 122 -29.96 -0.30 -16.15
C SER A 122 -31.40 0.15 -16.42
N LYS A 123 -31.82 1.27 -15.81
CA LYS A 123 -33.17 1.84 -16.03
C LYS A 123 -33.41 2.28 -17.48
N MET A 124 -32.39 2.86 -18.12
CA MET A 124 -32.49 3.24 -19.54
C MET A 124 -32.58 2.02 -20.46
N LYS A 125 -31.85 0.95 -20.16
CA LYS A 125 -31.95 -0.31 -20.90
C LYS A 125 -33.36 -0.92 -20.79
N GLU A 126 -33.91 -0.96 -19.57
CA GLU A 126 -35.27 -1.45 -19.30
C GLU A 126 -36.34 -0.62 -20.03
N ARG A 127 -36.23 0.71 -19.99
CA ARG A 127 -37.11 1.61 -20.74
C ARG A 127 -36.98 1.39 -22.25
N GLY A 128 -35.77 1.21 -22.76
CA GLY A 128 -35.53 0.92 -24.18
C GLY A 128 -36.19 -0.38 -24.61
N SER A 129 -36.06 -1.46 -23.83
CA SER A 129 -36.74 -2.73 -24.13
C SER A 129 -38.26 -2.61 -24.10
N GLU A 130 -38.80 -1.82 -23.17
CA GLU A 130 -40.24 -1.60 -23.07
C GLU A 130 -40.80 -0.80 -24.24
N LEU A 131 -40.06 0.23 -24.72
CA LEU A 131 -40.44 0.98 -25.92
C LEU A 131 -40.41 0.12 -27.18
N VAL A 132 -39.38 -0.71 -27.34
CA VAL A 132 -39.31 -1.67 -28.46
C VAL A 132 -40.47 -2.64 -28.41
N ARG A 133 -40.78 -3.19 -27.23
CA ARG A 133 -41.92 -4.11 -27.04
C ARG A 133 -43.25 -3.47 -27.42
N ARG A 134 -43.49 -2.21 -27.03
CA ARG A 134 -44.72 -1.47 -27.39
C ARG A 134 -44.78 -1.18 -28.88
N GLY A 135 -43.69 -0.70 -29.47
CA GLY A 135 -43.64 -0.45 -30.92
C GLY A 135 -43.89 -1.70 -31.75
N MET A 136 -43.35 -2.87 -31.33
CA MET A 136 -43.65 -4.13 -32.00
C MET A 136 -45.14 -4.52 -31.88
N GLN A 137 -45.75 -4.32 -30.71
CA GLN A 137 -47.16 -4.61 -30.52
C GLN A 137 -48.06 -3.69 -31.39
N GLU A 138 -47.73 -2.39 -31.50
CA GLU A 138 -48.45 -1.46 -32.36
C GLU A 138 -48.35 -1.86 -33.84
N LEU A 139 -47.16 -2.27 -34.31
CA LEU A 139 -46.98 -2.77 -35.67
C LEU A 139 -47.76 -4.07 -35.93
N ASP A 140 -47.76 -5.01 -34.99
CA ASP A 140 -48.52 -6.26 -35.10
C ASP A 140 -50.04 -6.00 -35.13
N GLU A 141 -50.53 -4.99 -34.38
CA GLU A 141 -51.94 -4.56 -34.39
C GLU A 141 -52.31 -3.91 -35.73
N GLU A 142 -51.45 -3.04 -36.28
CA GLU A 142 -51.65 -2.43 -37.61
C GLU A 142 -51.69 -3.49 -38.72
N ASP A 143 -50.75 -4.43 -38.73
CA ASP A 143 -50.72 -5.55 -39.68
C ASP A 143 -51.97 -6.43 -39.58
N GLY A 144 -52.47 -6.65 -38.37
CA GLY A 144 -53.74 -7.35 -38.11
C GLY A 144 -54.94 -6.65 -38.74
N VAL A 145 -55.04 -5.33 -38.57
CA VAL A 145 -56.13 -4.52 -39.17
C VAL A 145 -56.08 -4.55 -40.70
N VAL A 146 -54.88 -4.44 -41.29
CA VAL A 146 -54.70 -4.55 -42.74
C VAL A 146 -55.15 -5.91 -43.25
N ASN A 147 -54.79 -6.99 -42.54
CA ASN A 147 -55.20 -8.34 -42.89
C ASN A 147 -56.72 -8.56 -42.74
N ASP A 148 -57.32 -8.06 -41.67
CA ASP A 148 -58.78 -8.12 -41.45
C ASP A 148 -59.56 -7.35 -42.54
N LEU A 149 -59.05 -6.18 -42.98
CA LEU A 149 -59.62 -5.42 -44.10
C LEU A 149 -59.59 -6.22 -45.41
N GLN A 150 -58.51 -6.94 -45.68
CA GLN A 150 -58.43 -7.84 -46.84
C GLN A 150 -59.40 -9.02 -46.73
N HIS A 151 -59.55 -9.62 -45.54
CA HIS A 151 -60.51 -10.69 -45.30
C HIS A 151 -61.97 -10.24 -45.45
N MET A 152 -62.29 -8.99 -45.11
CA MET A 152 -63.59 -8.38 -45.38
C MET A 152 -63.82 -8.04 -46.86
N GLY A 153 -62.85 -8.33 -47.73
CA GLY A 153 -62.96 -8.16 -49.18
C GLY A 153 -62.68 -6.74 -49.66
N VAL A 154 -62.01 -5.90 -48.85
CA VAL A 154 -61.53 -4.59 -49.31
C VAL A 154 -60.42 -4.83 -50.34
N PRO A 155 -60.57 -4.38 -51.60
CA PRO A 155 -59.55 -4.57 -52.62
C PRO A 155 -58.23 -3.93 -52.22
N ASN A 156 -57.11 -4.60 -52.47
CA ASN A 156 -55.78 -4.07 -52.14
C ASN A 156 -55.39 -2.85 -53.01
N ASP A 157 -56.02 -2.75 -54.19
CA ASP A 157 -55.82 -1.71 -55.20
C ASP A 157 -57.03 -0.76 -55.24
N VAL A 158 -57.28 -0.05 -54.14
CA VAL A 158 -58.34 0.98 -54.09
C VAL A 158 -57.88 2.23 -54.85
N ASP A 159 -58.55 2.55 -55.95
CA ASP A 159 -58.39 3.84 -56.64
C ASP A 159 -59.16 4.94 -55.88
N TRP A 160 -58.46 5.61 -54.96
CA TRP A 160 -59.02 6.67 -54.12
C TRP A 160 -59.61 7.85 -54.93
N SER A 161 -59.08 8.09 -56.13
CA SER A 161 -59.59 9.10 -57.08
C SER A 161 -61.04 8.84 -57.49
N SER A 162 -61.42 7.56 -57.62
CA SER A 162 -62.74 7.12 -58.05
C SER A 162 -63.82 7.26 -56.96
N LEU A 163 -63.43 7.42 -55.69
CA LEU A 163 -64.35 7.53 -54.55
C LEU A 163 -64.74 8.97 -54.20
N GLY A 164 -64.29 9.96 -54.98
CA GLY A 164 -64.65 11.37 -54.80
C GLY A 164 -64.00 12.05 -53.59
N VAL A 165 -63.07 11.36 -52.91
CA VAL A 165 -62.16 11.94 -51.94
C VAL A 165 -61.13 12.73 -52.75
N GLY A 166 -61.00 14.04 -52.52
CA GLY A 166 -60.23 14.93 -53.39
C GLY A 166 -58.80 14.46 -53.69
N LEU A 167 -58.20 15.01 -54.77
CA LEU A 167 -56.88 14.64 -55.32
C LEU A 167 -55.72 14.62 -54.31
N GLU A 168 -55.92 15.14 -53.10
CA GLU A 168 -54.95 15.18 -52.00
C GLU A 168 -54.56 13.78 -51.48
N PHE A 169 -55.35 12.74 -51.77
CA PHE A 169 -55.10 11.37 -51.30
C PHE A 169 -54.70 10.39 -52.42
N ALA A 170 -54.53 10.86 -53.65
CA ALA A 170 -54.18 10.02 -54.80
C ALA A 170 -52.78 9.37 -54.69
N ASP A 171 -51.89 9.94 -53.87
CA ASP A 171 -50.49 9.50 -53.73
C ASP A 171 -50.28 8.38 -52.68
N LEU A 172 -51.34 7.89 -52.02
CA LEU A 172 -51.20 6.95 -50.90
C LEU A 172 -50.82 5.51 -51.28
N GLY A 173 -50.87 5.13 -52.55
CA GLY A 173 -50.44 3.80 -53.02
C GLY A 173 -51.28 2.62 -52.49
N PRO A 174 -50.93 1.36 -52.85
CA PRO A 174 -51.65 0.16 -52.42
C PRO A 174 -51.43 -0.16 -50.94
N LEU A 175 -52.39 -0.83 -50.29
CA LEU A 175 -52.39 -1.12 -48.85
C LEU A 175 -51.23 -2.04 -48.41
N ILE A 176 -50.68 -2.85 -49.32
CA ILE A 176 -49.47 -3.66 -49.10
C ILE A 176 -48.46 -3.38 -50.20
N SER A 177 -47.24 -3.01 -49.81
CA SER A 177 -46.08 -3.07 -50.70
C SER A 177 -45.60 -4.52 -50.78
N GLN A 178 -45.89 -5.22 -51.88
CA GLN A 178 -45.32 -6.54 -52.13
C GLN A 178 -43.81 -6.42 -52.31
N ASN A 179 -43.04 -6.56 -51.24
CA ASN A 179 -41.62 -6.91 -51.30
C ASN A 179 -41.24 -7.68 -50.03
N GLY A 180 -41.33 -9.01 -50.12
CA GLY A 180 -40.97 -9.94 -49.05
C GLY A 180 -40.71 -11.36 -49.55
N GLU A 181 -40.22 -11.54 -50.78
CA GLU A 181 -39.58 -12.80 -51.18
C GLU A 181 -38.20 -12.89 -50.50
N THR A 182 -38.18 -13.60 -49.39
CA THR A 182 -37.13 -14.55 -48.96
C THR A 182 -35.80 -14.48 -49.75
N SER A 183 -34.79 -13.79 -49.18
CA SER A 183 -33.39 -14.17 -49.40
C SER A 183 -32.89 -14.94 -48.17
N VAL A 184 -33.16 -16.24 -48.17
CA VAL A 184 -32.42 -17.20 -47.36
C VAL A 184 -31.05 -17.38 -48.02
N SER A 185 -30.05 -16.63 -47.58
CA SER A 185 -28.64 -16.97 -47.80
C SER A 185 -28.22 -17.95 -46.70
N ALA A 186 -27.96 -19.19 -47.10
CA ALA A 186 -27.37 -20.25 -46.28
C ALA A 186 -25.93 -19.90 -45.84
N PRO A 187 -25.42 -20.50 -44.74
CA PRO A 187 -24.04 -20.32 -44.31
C PRO A 187 -23.12 -21.30 -45.06
N GLU A 188 -22.01 -20.79 -45.62
CA GLU A 188 -20.87 -21.62 -46.05
C GLU A 188 -19.66 -21.32 -45.15
N SER A 189 -19.12 -22.44 -44.65
CA SER A 189 -17.82 -22.78 -44.05
C SER A 189 -16.83 -21.69 -43.63
#